data_AF-A0AAN5BYF6-F1
#
_entry.id   AF-A0AAN5BYF6-F1
#
_cell.length_a   1.000
_cell.length_b   1.000
_cell.length_c   1.000
_cell.angle_alpha   90.00
_cell.angle_beta   90.00
_cell.angle_gamma   90.00
#
_symmetry.space_group_name_H-M   'P 1'
#
loop_
_entity.id
_entity.type
_entity.pdbx_description
1 polymer ?
#
loop_
_entity_poly.entity_id
_entity_poly.type
_entity_poly.pdbx_seq_one_letter_code
_entity_poly.pdbx_strand_id
1 'polypeptide(L)'
;MRQLDSLISFQVGLPRTIQDWQDDVELPRNICDEDFNEGTTHLPPSRPESELTTASYIRAKSRIMAVFGKISDLAYSREPVTYDEVLEIDRRLEEVYGLVPFNFRIRPVDQSFADPSDLILRRYTLELLYQKARCVLHRRYLGEVHSNLRYAYSRWVCMSASKEILRHQADLHHETQPGGILYRDRQFPNSLQNADYLLAAMIICLELSYDPPGEPTINSDVTVVIKGREDLLTSLETSHQIFEQSRRRSMDAQKAYAALTTMLRRVKKAGLSTAEPIKRLPAGNPDGQPVNTHTSKEFH
;
A
#
# COMPACT_ATOMS: atom_id res chain seq x y z
N MET A 1 6.16 -8.70 22.60
CA MET A 1 5.46 -9.89 22.06
C MET A 1 4.20 -9.52 21.25
N ARG A 2 3.23 -8.78 21.81
CA ARG A 2 1.98 -8.40 21.11
C ARG A 2 2.16 -7.79 19.71
N GLN A 3 3.10 -6.85 19.56
CA GLN A 3 3.37 -6.23 18.25
C GLN A 3 3.86 -7.25 17.21
N LEU A 4 4.72 -8.19 17.60
CA LEU A 4 5.22 -9.23 16.71
C LEU A 4 4.12 -10.21 16.33
N ASP A 5 3.31 -10.65 17.30
CA ASP A 5 2.15 -11.50 17.05
C ASP A 5 1.18 -10.84 16.05
N SER A 6 0.85 -9.56 16.23
CA SER A 6 -0.02 -8.84 15.29
C SER A 6 0.55 -8.79 13.87
N LEU A 7 1.85 -8.54 13.72
CA LEU A 7 2.50 -8.43 12.41
C LEU A 7 2.66 -9.80 11.72
N ILE A 8 3.12 -10.80 12.46
CA ILE A 8 3.41 -12.14 11.94
C ILE A 8 2.11 -12.88 11.63
N SER A 9 1.16 -12.89 12.58
CA SER A 9 -0.15 -13.54 12.38
C SER A 9 -0.84 -12.97 11.15
N PHE A 10 -0.83 -11.64 10.99
CA PHE A 10 -1.33 -10.99 9.78
C PHE A 10 -0.58 -11.44 8.50
N GLN A 11 0.76 -11.48 8.54
CA GLN A 11 1.57 -11.90 7.38
C GLN A 11 1.25 -13.33 6.93
N VAL A 12 0.97 -14.24 7.87
CA VAL A 12 0.65 -15.64 7.56
C VAL A 12 -0.84 -15.91 7.36
N GLY A 13 -1.69 -14.87 7.43
CA GLY A 13 -3.13 -15.01 7.19
C GLY A 13 -3.91 -15.57 8.38
N LEU A 14 -3.42 -15.40 9.60
CA LEU A 14 -4.03 -15.90 10.83
C LEU A 14 -4.49 -14.75 11.74
N PRO A 15 -5.59 -14.92 12.50
CA PRO A 15 -5.91 -14.03 13.60
C PRO A 15 -4.76 -13.97 14.61
N ARG A 16 -4.54 -12.81 15.22
CA ARG A 16 -3.54 -12.66 16.28
C ARG A 16 -3.94 -13.46 17.51
N THR A 17 -2.96 -13.99 18.23
CA THR A 17 -3.20 -14.85 19.41
C THR A 17 -3.31 -14.03 20.69
N ILE A 18 -2.51 -12.99 20.83
CA ILE A 18 -2.43 -12.12 22.00
C ILE A 18 -3.52 -11.06 21.91
N GLN A 19 -4.51 -11.19 22.79
CA GLN A 19 -5.66 -10.30 22.91
C GLN A 19 -5.33 -9.10 23.81
N ASP A 20 -6.07 -8.01 23.65
CA ASP A 20 -5.77 -6.76 24.36
C ASP A 20 -5.99 -6.84 25.88
N TRP A 21 -6.82 -7.78 26.36
CA TRP A 21 -7.06 -8.00 27.79
C TRP A 21 -6.01 -8.90 28.47
N GLN A 22 -5.05 -9.45 27.72
CA GLN A 22 -4.02 -10.35 28.25
C GLN A 22 -2.78 -9.60 28.74
N ASP A 23 -2.79 -8.27 28.68
CA ASP A 23 -1.70 -7.40 29.08
C ASP A 23 -2.27 -6.24 29.89
N ASP A 24 -1.68 -5.95 31.05
CA ASP A 24 -2.12 -4.89 31.98
C ASP A 24 -1.15 -3.71 32.03
N VAL A 25 -0.14 -3.68 31.14
CA VAL A 25 0.86 -2.63 31.13
C VAL A 25 0.50 -1.47 30.20
N GLU A 26 0.66 -0.25 30.70
CA GLU A 26 0.60 0.95 29.88
C GLU A 26 1.88 1.12 29.03
N LEU A 27 1.86 2.09 28.10
CA LEU A 27 3.07 2.47 27.37
C LEU A 27 4.17 2.96 28.32
N PRO A 28 5.45 2.67 28.05
CA PRO A 28 6.56 3.12 28.90
C PRO A 28 6.56 4.65 28.99
N ARG A 29 6.83 5.21 30.17
CA ARG A 29 6.92 6.66 30.39
C ARG A 29 7.98 7.30 29.50
N ASN A 30 7.73 8.54 29.06
CA ASN A 30 8.68 9.30 28.25
C ASN A 30 9.72 9.96 29.17
N ILE A 31 10.65 9.19 29.70
CA ILE A 31 11.70 9.65 30.62
C ILE A 31 13.06 9.17 30.10
N CYS A 32 14.14 9.81 30.52
CA CYS A 32 15.51 9.39 30.18
C CYS A 32 16.00 8.36 31.21
N ASP A 33 16.96 7.53 30.81
CA ASP A 33 17.52 6.48 31.69
C ASP A 33 18.26 7.11 32.88
N GLU A 34 18.79 8.32 32.71
CA GLU A 34 19.46 9.09 33.76
C GLU A 34 18.49 9.69 34.79
N ASP A 35 17.19 9.70 34.52
CA ASP A 35 16.17 10.30 35.40
C ASP A 35 15.77 9.38 36.58
N PHE A 36 16.23 8.13 36.60
CA PHE A 36 15.95 7.17 37.66
C PHE A 36 17.14 6.24 37.93
N ASN A 37 17.23 5.73 39.16
CA ASN A 37 18.29 4.84 39.61
C ASN A 37 17.78 3.92 40.73
N GLU A 38 18.67 3.12 41.33
CA GLU A 38 18.36 2.17 42.41
C GLU A 38 17.66 2.82 43.63
N GLY A 39 17.90 4.11 43.88
CA GLY A 39 17.28 4.85 44.97
C GLY A 39 15.92 5.47 44.63
N THR A 40 15.44 5.34 43.40
CA THR A 40 14.19 5.96 42.95
C THR A 40 12.98 5.17 43.44
N THR A 41 12.22 5.73 44.39
CA THR A 41 11.02 5.09 44.96
C THR A 41 9.76 5.30 44.13
N HIS A 42 9.68 6.41 43.40
CA HIS A 42 8.60 6.71 42.46
C HIS A 42 9.18 7.25 41.15
N LEU A 43 8.71 6.73 40.02
CA LEU A 43 9.16 7.18 38.71
C LEU A 43 8.80 8.66 38.49
N PRO A 44 9.69 9.44 37.87
CA PRO A 44 9.42 10.83 37.51
C PRO A 44 8.23 10.95 36.54
N PRO A 45 7.61 12.14 36.45
CA PRO A 45 6.57 12.40 35.46
C PRO A 45 7.11 12.24 34.04
N SER A 46 6.26 11.82 33.10
CA SER A 46 6.66 11.75 31.69
C SER A 46 6.97 13.15 31.16
N ARG A 47 8.08 13.27 30.43
CA ARG A 47 8.44 14.46 29.66
C ARG A 47 7.45 14.64 28.49
N PRO A 48 7.26 15.88 28.01
CA PRO A 48 6.41 16.15 26.84
C PRO A 48 6.82 15.31 25.62
N GLU A 49 5.87 14.98 24.74
CA GLU A 49 6.16 14.20 23.51
C GLU A 49 7.10 14.92 22.53
N SER A 50 7.28 16.24 22.68
CA SER A 50 8.25 17.03 21.92
C SER A 50 9.70 16.75 22.35
N GLU A 51 9.90 16.22 23.54
CA GLU A 51 11.20 15.90 24.09
C GLU A 51 11.51 14.42 23.86
N LEU A 52 12.56 14.17 23.06
CA LEU A 52 12.97 12.83 22.72
C LEU A 52 13.70 12.15 23.87
N THR A 53 13.29 10.93 24.15
CA THR A 53 13.99 9.98 25.00
C THR A 53 14.13 8.64 24.28
N THR A 54 14.84 7.69 24.89
CA THR A 54 14.97 6.31 24.41
C THR A 54 13.60 5.63 24.21
N ALA A 55 12.59 6.01 25.00
CA ALA A 55 11.23 5.48 24.93
C ALA A 55 10.37 6.10 23.81
N SER A 56 10.72 7.26 23.25
CA SER A 56 9.84 7.99 22.32
C SER A 56 9.52 7.20 21.05
N TYR A 57 10.50 6.48 20.49
CA TYR A 57 10.29 5.65 19.31
C TYR A 57 9.30 4.50 19.60
N ILE A 58 9.51 3.76 20.69
CA ILE A 58 8.65 2.62 21.01
C ILE A 58 7.24 3.07 21.39
N ARG A 59 7.08 4.24 22.03
CA ARG A 59 5.77 4.84 22.30
C ARG A 59 5.03 5.15 20.99
N ALA A 60 5.67 5.85 20.06
CA ALA A 60 5.10 6.18 18.75
C ALA A 60 4.69 4.91 17.98
N LYS A 61 5.60 3.94 17.86
CA LYS A 61 5.34 2.66 17.20
C LYS A 61 4.18 1.90 17.85
N SER A 62 4.14 1.85 19.18
CA SER A 62 3.12 1.10 19.92
C SER A 62 1.72 1.66 19.73
N ARG A 63 1.57 2.98 19.59
CA ARG A 63 0.28 3.62 19.31
C ARG A 63 -0.27 3.22 17.94
N ILE A 64 0.57 3.28 16.90
CA ILE A 64 0.18 2.85 15.54
C ILE A 64 -0.13 1.35 15.55
N MET A 65 0.72 0.53 16.20
CA MET A 65 0.52 -0.91 16.31
C MET A 65 -0.77 -1.29 17.03
N ALA A 66 -1.21 -0.51 18.03
CA ALA A 66 -2.48 -0.77 18.71
C ALA A 66 -3.67 -0.59 17.77
N VAL A 67 -3.66 0.42 16.90
CA VAL A 67 -4.70 0.60 15.87
C VAL A 67 -4.58 -0.48 14.80
N PHE A 68 -3.37 -0.82 14.37
CA PHE A 68 -3.13 -1.91 13.42
C PHE A 68 -3.63 -3.26 13.94
N GLY A 69 -3.51 -3.54 15.25
CA GLY A 69 -4.09 -4.74 15.87
C GLY A 69 -5.58 -4.86 15.62
N LYS A 70 -6.33 -3.77 15.86
CA LYS A 70 -7.78 -3.71 15.56
C LYS A 70 -8.08 -3.86 14.07
N ILE A 71 -7.28 -3.23 13.21
CA ILE A 71 -7.40 -3.37 11.75
C ILE A 71 -7.17 -4.84 11.33
N SER A 72 -6.22 -5.53 11.95
CA SER A 72 -5.94 -6.94 11.71
C SER A 72 -7.11 -7.83 12.13
N ASP A 73 -7.65 -7.60 13.34
CA ASP A 73 -8.82 -8.32 13.85
C ASP A 73 -10.02 -8.13 12.90
N LEU A 74 -10.24 -6.89 12.45
CA LEU A 74 -11.26 -6.54 11.47
C LEU A 74 -11.04 -7.21 10.11
N ALA A 75 -9.79 -7.37 9.67
CA ALA A 75 -9.46 -8.00 8.41
C ALA A 75 -9.78 -9.51 8.38
N TYR A 76 -9.82 -10.16 9.54
CA TYR A 76 -10.17 -11.58 9.70
C TYR A 76 -11.56 -11.81 10.32
N SER A 77 -12.28 -10.74 10.68
CA SER A 77 -13.62 -10.84 11.24
C SER A 77 -14.60 -11.41 10.21
N ARG A 78 -15.45 -12.33 10.67
CA ARG A 78 -16.58 -12.86 9.90
C ARG A 78 -17.81 -11.95 10.00
N GLU A 79 -17.82 -11.05 10.96
CA GLU A 79 -18.93 -10.15 11.19
C GLU A 79 -18.90 -9.00 10.17
N PRO A 80 -20.07 -8.59 9.66
CA PRO A 80 -20.15 -7.45 8.78
C PRO A 80 -19.74 -6.20 9.55
N VAL A 81 -18.78 -5.46 9.02
CA VAL A 81 -18.35 -4.19 9.61
C VAL A 81 -18.87 -3.06 8.74
N THR A 82 -19.49 -2.09 9.41
CA THR A 82 -20.09 -0.95 8.76
C THR A 82 -19.01 -0.04 8.18
N TYR A 83 -19.39 0.75 7.18
CA TYR A 83 -18.43 1.68 6.60
C TYR A 83 -18.03 2.79 7.58
N ASP A 84 -18.95 3.18 8.47
CA ASP A 84 -18.71 4.25 9.45
C ASP A 84 -17.68 3.80 10.50
N GLU A 85 -17.73 2.53 10.94
CA GLU A 85 -16.68 1.94 11.80
C GLU A 85 -15.31 1.92 11.13
N VAL A 86 -15.24 1.66 9.82
CA VAL A 86 -13.99 1.74 9.06
C VAL A 86 -13.43 3.16 9.07
N LEU A 87 -14.28 4.17 8.84
CA LEU A 87 -13.86 5.57 8.86
C LEU A 87 -13.47 6.05 10.26
N GLU A 88 -14.09 5.52 11.31
CA GLU A 88 -13.69 5.80 12.69
C GLU A 88 -12.28 5.27 13.00
N ILE A 89 -11.99 4.04 12.57
CA ILE A 89 -10.65 3.44 12.72
C ILE A 89 -9.61 4.22 11.89
N ASP A 90 -9.95 4.66 10.68
CA ASP A 90 -9.09 5.49 9.82
C ASP A 90 -8.74 6.81 10.51
N ARG A 91 -9.75 7.54 11.01
CA ARG A 91 -9.54 8.79 11.78
C ARG A 91 -8.67 8.56 13.00
N ARG A 92 -8.88 7.45 13.72
CA ARG A 92 -8.04 7.10 14.87
C ARG A 92 -6.59 6.80 14.47
N LEU A 93 -6.38 6.16 13.32
CA LEU A 93 -5.05 5.91 12.78
C LEU A 93 -4.33 7.23 12.45
N GLU A 94 -5.03 8.18 11.83
CA GLU A 94 -4.51 9.52 11.54
C GLU A 94 -4.15 10.28 12.82
N GLU A 95 -5.01 10.25 13.85
CA GLU A 95 -4.74 10.86 15.14
C GLU A 95 -3.45 10.34 15.77
N VAL A 96 -3.29 9.01 15.85
CA VAL A 96 -2.11 8.42 16.51
C VAL A 96 -0.84 8.63 15.70
N TYR A 97 -0.94 8.67 14.37
CA TYR A 97 0.18 9.01 13.50
C TYR A 97 0.55 10.49 13.60
N GLY A 98 -0.42 11.39 13.78
CA GLY A 98 -0.20 12.81 14.05
C GLY A 98 0.61 13.09 15.31
N LEU A 99 0.53 12.19 16.31
CA LEU A 99 1.32 12.24 17.55
C LEU A 99 2.77 11.75 17.38
N VAL A 100 3.18 11.25 16.20
CA VAL A 100 4.57 10.84 15.96
C VAL A 100 5.49 12.08 16.08
N PRO A 101 6.53 12.02 16.95
CA PRO A 101 7.47 13.12 17.13
C PRO A 101 8.12 13.56 15.82
N PHE A 102 8.40 14.86 15.68
CA PHE A 102 8.88 15.45 14.41
C PHE A 102 10.17 14.82 13.88
N ASN A 103 11.03 14.31 14.77
CA ASN A 103 12.28 13.62 14.40
C ASN A 103 12.04 12.24 13.79
N PHE A 104 10.89 11.62 14.06
CA PHE A 104 10.52 10.30 13.56
C PHE A 104 9.56 10.33 12.38
N ARG A 105 9.10 11.53 11.96
CA ARG A 105 8.33 11.68 10.72
C ARG A 105 9.23 11.47 9.52
N ILE A 106 8.67 10.89 8.46
CA ILE A 106 9.39 10.66 7.21
C ILE A 106 9.88 12.00 6.62
N ARG A 107 11.08 11.96 6.05
CA ARG A 107 11.69 13.10 5.36
C ARG A 107 12.35 12.63 4.08
N PRO A 108 12.48 13.51 3.08
CA PRO A 108 13.32 13.24 1.91
C PRO A 108 14.74 12.82 2.32
N VAL A 109 15.29 11.86 1.59
CA VAL A 109 16.58 11.25 1.92
C VAL A 109 17.74 12.23 1.75
N ASP A 110 17.65 13.10 0.74
CA ASP A 110 18.57 14.21 0.48
C ASP A 110 18.67 15.18 1.67
N GLN A 111 17.64 15.25 2.52
CA GLN A 111 17.62 16.06 3.74
C GLN A 111 18.10 15.31 4.99
N SER A 112 18.48 14.03 4.86
CA SER A 112 18.83 13.14 5.96
C SER A 112 20.31 12.70 5.96
N PHE A 113 21.18 13.31 5.15
CA PHE A 113 22.57 12.88 4.98
C PHE A 113 23.43 12.94 6.26
N ALA A 114 23.08 13.82 7.20
CA ALA A 114 23.76 13.96 8.49
C ALA A 114 23.10 13.13 9.60
N ASP A 115 21.95 12.50 9.34
CA ASP A 115 21.24 11.73 10.33
C ASP A 115 21.86 10.33 10.49
N PRO A 116 21.89 9.78 11.72
CA PRO A 116 22.26 8.39 11.94
C PRO A 116 21.35 7.42 11.15
N SER A 117 21.91 6.32 10.66
CA SER A 117 21.17 5.33 9.88
C SER A 117 20.02 4.69 10.66
N ASP A 118 20.19 4.47 11.97
CA ASP A 118 19.14 3.94 12.83
C ASP A 118 17.93 4.89 12.92
N LEU A 119 18.16 6.20 12.94
CA LEU A 119 17.08 7.20 12.93
C LEU A 119 16.31 7.17 11.61
N ILE A 120 17.03 7.10 10.49
CA ILE A 120 16.43 7.00 9.15
C ILE A 120 15.56 5.73 9.06
N LEU A 121 16.10 4.57 9.46
CA LEU A 121 15.36 3.30 9.46
C LEU A 121 14.12 3.34 10.37
N ARG A 122 14.20 4.00 11.52
CA ARG A 122 13.05 4.21 12.42
C ARG A 122 11.96 5.05 11.77
N ARG A 123 12.30 6.12 11.04
CA ARG A 123 11.32 6.92 10.27
C ARG A 123 10.60 6.08 9.23
N TYR A 124 11.35 5.35 8.41
CA TYR A 124 10.79 4.45 7.40
C TYR A 124 9.92 3.35 8.02
N THR A 125 10.31 2.80 9.17
CA THR A 125 9.54 1.76 9.86
C THR A 125 8.17 2.28 10.31
N LEU A 126 8.10 3.48 10.88
CA LEU A 126 6.83 4.08 11.31
C LEU A 126 5.96 4.46 10.10
N GLU A 127 6.57 5.02 9.06
CA GLU A 127 5.89 5.41 7.84
C GLU A 127 5.27 4.20 7.13
N LEU A 128 6.07 3.15 6.88
CA LEU A 128 5.59 1.93 6.23
C LEU A 128 4.51 1.24 7.06
N LEU A 129 4.62 1.26 8.40
CA LEU A 129 3.59 0.71 9.27
C LEU A 129 2.26 1.49 9.15
N TYR A 130 2.33 2.82 9.09
CA TYR A 130 1.16 3.67 8.91
C TYR A 130 0.50 3.43 7.54
N GLN A 131 1.28 3.45 6.46
CA GLN A 131 0.75 3.20 5.11
C GLN A 131 0.20 1.78 4.97
N LYS A 132 0.87 0.78 5.56
CA LYS A 132 0.34 -0.59 5.64
C LYS A 132 -1.03 -0.62 6.31
N ALA A 133 -1.17 0.02 7.46
CA ALA A 133 -2.43 0.05 8.19
C ALA A 133 -3.57 0.63 7.33
N ARG A 134 -3.32 1.75 6.62
CA ARG A 134 -4.26 2.34 5.65
C ARG A 134 -4.62 1.36 4.52
N CYS A 135 -3.62 0.73 3.91
CA CYS A 135 -3.85 -0.27 2.86
C CYS A 135 -4.75 -1.41 3.35
N VAL A 136 -4.41 -2.01 4.49
CA VAL A 136 -5.13 -3.17 5.05
C VAL A 136 -6.57 -2.82 5.44
N LEU A 137 -6.79 -1.65 6.03
CA LEU A 137 -8.12 -1.20 6.43
C LEU A 137 -9.05 -1.03 5.22
N HIS A 138 -8.55 -0.39 4.16
CA HIS A 138 -9.38 0.01 3.03
C HIS A 138 -9.42 -0.99 1.86
N ARG A 139 -8.52 -1.99 1.79
CA ARG A 139 -8.42 -2.89 0.63
C ARG A 139 -9.71 -3.64 0.27
N ARG A 140 -10.60 -3.88 1.24
CA ARG A 140 -11.88 -4.59 1.01
C ARG A 140 -12.81 -3.82 0.05
N TYR A 141 -12.62 -2.51 -0.07
CA TYR A 141 -13.42 -1.63 -0.91
C TYR A 141 -12.86 -1.48 -2.34
N LEU A 142 -11.75 -2.16 -2.67
CA LEU A 142 -11.19 -2.18 -4.01
C LEU A 142 -11.87 -3.19 -4.96
N GLY A 143 -12.50 -4.22 -4.40
CA GLY A 143 -13.04 -5.38 -5.13
C GLY A 143 -14.44 -5.17 -5.73
N GLU A 144 -15.40 -6.02 -5.36
CA GLU A 144 -16.78 -6.09 -5.91
C GLU A 144 -17.58 -4.78 -5.85
N VAL A 145 -17.08 -3.78 -5.14
CA VAL A 145 -17.71 -2.48 -4.91
C VAL A 145 -16.99 -1.34 -5.65
N HIS A 146 -16.09 -1.67 -6.58
CA HIS A 146 -15.26 -0.71 -7.32
C HIS A 146 -16.07 0.37 -8.06
N SER A 147 -17.28 0.08 -8.53
CA SER A 147 -18.15 1.05 -9.22
C SER A 147 -18.97 1.95 -8.28
N ASN A 148 -19.02 1.64 -6.98
CA ASN A 148 -19.84 2.40 -6.03
C ASN A 148 -19.09 3.65 -5.53
N LEU A 149 -19.64 4.82 -5.81
CA LEU A 149 -19.06 6.10 -5.41
C LEU A 149 -19.00 6.29 -3.88
N ARG A 150 -19.84 5.60 -3.11
CA ARG A 150 -19.81 5.65 -1.63
C ARG A 150 -18.43 5.32 -1.08
N TYR A 151 -17.68 4.44 -1.74
CA TYR A 151 -16.38 3.96 -1.26
C TYR A 151 -15.19 4.58 -2.00
N ALA A 152 -15.41 5.64 -2.79
CA ALA A 152 -14.36 6.30 -3.54
C ALA A 152 -13.21 6.79 -2.65
N TYR A 153 -13.52 7.30 -1.46
CA TYR A 153 -12.52 7.69 -0.46
C TYR A 153 -11.62 6.51 -0.07
N SER A 154 -12.20 5.36 0.32
CA SER A 154 -11.43 4.17 0.67
C SER A 154 -10.52 3.70 -0.45
N ARG A 155 -11.01 3.69 -1.70
CA ARG A 155 -10.20 3.32 -2.86
C ARG A 155 -9.02 4.26 -3.01
N TRP A 156 -9.26 5.57 -2.94
CA TRP A 156 -8.21 6.58 -3.02
C TRP A 156 -7.18 6.42 -1.90
N VAL A 157 -7.61 6.23 -0.65
CA VAL A 157 -6.72 6.00 0.50
C VAL A 157 -5.84 4.77 0.27
N CYS A 158 -6.45 3.64 -0.09
CA CYS A 158 -5.74 2.38 -0.29
C CYS A 158 -4.73 2.47 -1.44
N MET A 159 -5.11 3.12 -2.55
CA MET A 159 -4.24 3.34 -3.70
C MET A 159 -3.10 4.32 -3.38
N SER A 160 -3.40 5.43 -2.72
CA SER A 160 -2.40 6.41 -2.29
C SER A 160 -1.38 5.77 -1.36
N ALA A 161 -1.82 5.03 -0.34
CA ALA A 161 -0.94 4.32 0.58
C ALA A 161 -0.09 3.26 -0.13
N SER A 162 -0.64 2.54 -1.10
CA SER A 162 0.11 1.55 -1.89
C SER A 162 1.22 2.20 -2.73
N LYS A 163 0.94 3.37 -3.33
CA LYS A 163 1.96 4.15 -4.06
C LYS A 163 3.10 4.59 -3.13
N GLU A 164 2.78 5.12 -1.96
CA GLU A 164 3.81 5.54 -0.99
C GLU A 164 4.66 4.36 -0.51
N ILE A 165 4.07 3.18 -0.26
CA ILE A 165 4.83 1.98 0.11
C ILE A 165 5.85 1.61 -0.96
N LEU A 166 5.46 1.59 -2.25
CA LEU A 166 6.39 1.26 -3.34
C LEU A 166 7.44 2.35 -3.59
N ARG A 167 7.08 3.63 -3.40
CA ARG A 167 8.04 4.73 -3.44
C ARG A 167 9.11 4.56 -2.37
N HIS A 168 8.70 4.28 -1.13
CA HIS A 168 9.62 4.01 -0.02
C HIS A 168 10.46 2.75 -0.24
N GLN A 169 9.92 1.72 -0.89
CA GLN A 169 10.70 0.55 -1.30
C GLN A 169 11.84 0.96 -2.24
N ALA A 170 11.56 1.80 -3.24
CA ALA A 170 12.56 2.29 -4.19
C ALA A 170 13.61 3.17 -3.50
N ASP A 171 13.19 4.11 -2.66
CA ASP A 171 14.07 4.98 -1.89
C ASP A 171 15.04 4.16 -1.01
N LEU A 172 14.51 3.21 -0.22
CA LEU A 172 15.33 2.33 0.62
C LEU A 172 16.25 1.42 -0.20
N HIS A 173 15.77 0.90 -1.33
CA HIS A 173 16.61 0.09 -2.19
C HIS A 173 17.79 0.88 -2.75
N HIS A 174 17.55 2.11 -3.20
CA HIS A 174 18.60 3.01 -3.68
C HIS A 174 19.64 3.28 -2.59
N GLU A 175 19.21 3.64 -1.39
CA GLU A 175 20.12 3.94 -0.28
C GLU A 175 20.88 2.74 0.28
N THR A 176 20.43 1.52 -0.02
CA THR A 176 21.14 0.29 0.35
C THR A 176 22.11 -0.20 -0.72
N GLN A 177 22.15 0.44 -1.91
CA GLN A 177 23.15 0.17 -2.94
C GLN A 177 24.52 0.76 -2.60
N PRO A 178 25.62 0.27 -3.22
CA PRO A 178 26.95 0.85 -3.02
C PRO A 178 26.95 2.37 -3.24
N GLY A 179 27.40 3.11 -2.23
CA GLY A 179 27.43 4.58 -2.24
C GLY A 179 26.24 5.25 -1.54
N GLY A 180 25.17 4.52 -1.24
CA GLY A 180 24.02 5.02 -0.47
C GLY A 180 24.30 5.09 1.04
N ILE A 181 23.52 5.93 1.75
CA ILE A 181 23.74 6.21 3.17
C ILE A 181 23.41 5.00 4.07
N LEU A 182 22.55 4.11 3.60
CA LEU A 182 22.12 2.88 4.30
C LEU A 182 22.91 1.65 3.83
N TYR A 183 23.97 1.81 3.03
CA TYR A 183 24.73 0.68 2.49
C TYR A 183 25.29 -0.25 3.57
N ARG A 184 25.74 0.32 4.71
CA ARG A 184 26.27 -0.47 5.84
C ARG A 184 25.18 -1.29 6.53
N ASP A 185 23.95 -0.77 6.54
CA ASP A 185 22.78 -1.37 7.17
C ASP A 185 21.88 -2.09 6.15
N ARG A 186 22.39 -2.42 4.96
CA ARG A 186 21.65 -3.11 3.88
C ARG A 186 21.10 -4.49 4.24
N GLN A 187 21.44 -5.03 5.41
CA GLN A 187 20.90 -6.28 5.94
C GLN A 187 19.65 -6.06 6.81
N PHE A 188 19.30 -4.82 7.09
CA PHE A 188 18.11 -4.43 7.84
C PHE A 188 16.74 -4.65 7.13
N PRO A 189 16.63 -4.87 5.79
CA PRO A 189 15.33 -5.19 5.20
C PRO A 189 14.75 -6.45 5.83
N ASN A 190 13.63 -6.31 6.52
CA ASN A 190 13.00 -7.42 7.23
C ASN A 190 12.04 -8.17 6.28
N SER A 191 11.90 -9.49 6.41
CA SER A 191 10.92 -10.29 5.66
C SER A 191 9.51 -9.68 5.73
N LEU A 192 9.16 -9.12 6.88
CA LEU A 192 7.93 -8.37 7.11
C LEU A 192 7.68 -7.24 6.09
N GLN A 193 8.72 -6.48 5.72
CA GLN A 193 8.60 -5.38 4.77
C GLN A 193 8.37 -5.88 3.34
N ASN A 194 8.95 -7.03 2.96
CA ASN A 194 8.73 -7.62 1.64
C ASN A 194 7.26 -8.01 1.42
N ALA A 195 6.59 -8.51 2.47
CA ALA A 195 5.17 -8.81 2.41
C ALA A 195 4.33 -7.53 2.21
N ASP A 196 4.72 -6.42 2.85
CA ASP A 196 4.04 -5.13 2.71
C ASP A 196 4.21 -4.53 1.30
N TYR A 197 5.43 -4.61 0.75
CA TYR A 197 5.71 -4.21 -0.64
C TYR A 197 4.92 -5.05 -1.65
N LEU A 198 4.86 -6.37 -1.44
CA LEU A 198 4.06 -7.25 -2.30
C LEU A 198 2.57 -6.91 -2.21
N LEU A 199 2.02 -6.68 -1.01
CA LEU A 199 0.62 -6.28 -0.83
C LEU A 199 0.31 -5.00 -1.62
N ALA A 200 1.15 -3.96 -1.48
CA ALA A 200 0.98 -2.71 -2.21
C ALA A 200 1.04 -2.90 -3.73
N ALA A 201 2.00 -3.69 -4.22
CA ALA A 201 2.12 -3.98 -5.64
C ALA A 201 0.91 -4.79 -6.17
N MET A 202 0.36 -5.71 -5.37
CA MET A 202 -0.85 -6.45 -5.75
C MET A 202 -2.10 -5.57 -5.79
N ILE A 203 -2.23 -4.60 -4.87
CA ILE A 203 -3.29 -3.59 -4.90
C ILE A 203 -3.22 -2.76 -6.19
N ILE A 204 -2.02 -2.29 -6.55
CA ILE A 204 -1.83 -1.54 -7.81
C ILE A 204 -2.11 -2.42 -9.03
N CYS A 205 -1.68 -3.69 -9.04
CA CYS A 205 -2.01 -4.63 -10.12
C CYS A 205 -3.52 -4.82 -10.28
N LEU A 206 -4.25 -4.90 -9.17
CA LEU A 206 -5.71 -5.03 -9.16
C LEU A 206 -6.35 -3.78 -9.76
N GLU A 207 -5.93 -2.59 -9.34
CA GLU A 207 -6.43 -1.31 -9.89
C GLU A 207 -6.19 -1.22 -11.39
N LEU A 208 -4.98 -1.59 -11.86
CA LEU A 208 -4.65 -1.58 -13.28
C LEU A 208 -5.42 -2.65 -14.08
N SER A 209 -5.95 -3.68 -13.43
CA SER A 209 -6.76 -4.71 -14.08
C SER A 209 -8.22 -4.31 -14.30
N TYR A 210 -8.70 -3.26 -13.62
CA TYR A 210 -10.02 -2.70 -13.90
C TYR A 210 -9.98 -1.88 -15.19
N ASP A 211 -10.91 -2.17 -16.10
CA ASP A 211 -11.17 -1.35 -17.27
C ASP A 211 -12.04 -0.14 -16.86
N PRO A 212 -11.70 1.10 -17.28
CA PRO A 212 -12.54 2.24 -17.02
C PRO A 212 -13.90 2.06 -17.72
N PRO A 213 -15.03 2.18 -17.00
CA PRO A 213 -16.34 2.14 -17.63
C PRO A 213 -16.59 3.46 -18.38
N GLY A 214 -16.66 3.39 -19.71
CA GLY A 214 -17.24 4.44 -20.56
C GLY A 214 -16.26 5.27 -21.39
N GLU A 215 -16.76 5.73 -22.54
CA GLU A 215 -16.00 6.48 -23.54
C GLU A 215 -15.31 7.71 -22.94
N PRO A 216 -14.02 7.93 -23.28
CA PRO A 216 -13.25 9.04 -22.74
C PRO A 216 -13.86 10.38 -23.20
N THR A 217 -14.43 11.15 -22.27
CA THR A 217 -14.75 12.56 -22.48
C THR A 217 -13.46 13.33 -22.76
N ILE A 218 -13.35 13.81 -23.99
CA ILE A 218 -12.15 14.34 -24.62
C ILE A 218 -11.81 15.70 -23.99
N ASN A 219 -10.69 15.80 -23.24
CA ASN A 219 -9.62 16.81 -23.42
C ASN A 219 -8.76 17.18 -22.18
N SER A 220 -8.95 16.59 -20.99
CA SER A 220 -7.97 16.77 -19.88
C SER A 220 -7.88 15.57 -18.94
N ASP A 221 -9.02 14.99 -18.57
CA ASP A 221 -9.06 13.83 -17.67
C ASP A 221 -8.40 12.59 -18.27
N VAL A 222 -8.50 12.41 -19.58
CA VAL A 222 -7.87 11.28 -20.29
C VAL A 222 -6.35 11.29 -20.14
N THR A 223 -5.72 12.46 -20.29
CA THR A 223 -4.26 12.60 -20.17
C THR A 223 -3.80 12.37 -18.73
N VAL A 224 -4.56 12.84 -17.74
CA VAL A 224 -4.26 12.62 -16.30
C VAL A 224 -4.42 11.14 -15.94
N VAL A 225 -5.45 10.46 -16.45
CA VAL A 225 -5.69 9.03 -16.22
C VAL A 225 -4.61 8.18 -16.89
N ILE A 226 -4.22 8.48 -18.14
CA ILE A 226 -3.13 7.78 -18.85
C ILE A 226 -1.81 7.95 -18.09
N LYS A 227 -1.45 9.19 -17.72
CA LYS A 227 -0.23 9.46 -16.95
C LYS A 227 -0.24 8.75 -15.61
N GLY A 228 -1.36 8.76 -14.89
CA GLY A 228 -1.52 8.04 -13.64
C GLY A 228 -1.37 6.53 -13.80
N ARG A 229 -1.80 5.96 -14.92
CA ARG A 229 -1.64 4.53 -15.25
C ARG A 229 -0.19 4.17 -15.58
N GLU A 230 0.51 5.03 -16.31
CA GLU A 230 1.94 4.87 -16.61
C GLU A 230 2.79 4.94 -15.34
N ASP A 231 2.56 5.92 -14.47
CA ASP A 231 3.26 6.07 -13.19
C ASP A 231 3.11 4.82 -12.31
N LEU A 232 1.91 4.23 -12.30
CA LEU A 232 1.63 2.98 -11.59
C LEU A 232 2.40 1.80 -12.20
N LEU A 233 2.45 1.70 -13.53
CA LEU A 233 3.19 0.65 -14.23
C LEU A 233 4.69 0.76 -13.95
N THR A 234 5.26 1.96 -14.02
CA THR A 234 6.66 2.22 -13.69
C THR A 234 6.97 1.82 -12.24
N SER A 235 6.11 2.18 -11.29
CA SER A 235 6.27 1.79 -9.89
C SER A 235 6.30 0.27 -9.70
N LEU A 236 5.44 -0.47 -10.42
CA LEU A 236 5.44 -1.93 -10.41
C LEU A 236 6.69 -2.53 -11.06
N GLU A 237 7.16 -1.97 -12.17
CA GLU A 237 8.38 -2.42 -12.85
C GLU A 237 9.61 -2.22 -11.97
N THR A 238 9.72 -1.08 -11.29
CA THR A 238 10.77 -0.83 -10.29
C THR A 238 10.69 -1.85 -9.16
N SER A 239 9.51 -2.07 -8.57
CA SER A 239 9.33 -3.06 -7.50
C SER A 239 9.72 -4.48 -7.96
N HIS A 240 9.33 -4.86 -9.18
CA HIS A 240 9.66 -6.15 -9.79
C HIS A 240 11.17 -6.34 -9.95
N GLN A 241 11.89 -5.33 -10.43
CA GLN A 241 13.36 -5.35 -10.54
C GLN A 241 14.03 -5.48 -9.16
N ILE A 242 13.54 -4.76 -8.15
CA ILE A 242 14.05 -4.85 -6.76
C ILE A 242 13.89 -6.27 -6.22
N PHE A 243 12.72 -6.89 -6.43
CA PHE A 243 12.50 -8.29 -6.03
C PHE A 243 13.35 -9.26 -6.83
N GLU A 244 13.63 -9.00 -8.11
CA GLU A 244 14.52 -9.83 -8.91
C GLU A 244 15.94 -9.89 -8.34
N GLN A 245 16.48 -8.73 -7.98
CA GLN A 245 17.83 -8.61 -7.42
C GLN A 245 17.95 -9.29 -6.05
N SER A 246 16.86 -9.27 -5.27
CA SER A 246 16.82 -9.83 -3.91
C SER A 246 16.32 -11.27 -3.83
N ARG A 247 15.80 -11.86 -4.92
CA ARG A 247 15.18 -13.20 -4.95
C ARG A 247 16.05 -14.33 -4.41
N ARG A 248 17.37 -14.25 -4.58
CA ARG A 248 18.31 -15.29 -4.10
C ARG A 248 18.59 -15.20 -2.60
N ARG A 249 18.26 -14.06 -1.98
CA ARG A 249 18.53 -13.79 -0.56
C ARG A 249 17.28 -13.96 0.31
N SER A 250 16.09 -13.98 -0.29
CA SER A 250 14.83 -14.07 0.45
C SER A 250 13.80 -14.89 -0.33
N MET A 251 13.24 -15.92 0.32
CA MET A 251 12.14 -16.71 -0.22
C MET A 251 10.89 -15.86 -0.50
N ASP A 252 10.64 -14.86 0.35
CA ASP A 252 9.52 -13.93 0.15
C ASP A 252 9.74 -13.05 -1.06
N ALA A 253 10.97 -12.56 -1.28
CA ALA A 253 11.31 -11.83 -2.51
C ALA A 253 11.16 -12.69 -3.76
N GLN A 254 11.54 -13.99 -3.71
CA GLN A 254 11.34 -14.92 -4.81
C GLN A 254 9.85 -15.11 -5.14
N LYS A 255 9.01 -15.30 -4.11
CA LYS A 255 7.55 -15.41 -4.28
C LYS A 255 6.96 -14.12 -4.85
N ALA A 256 7.36 -12.97 -4.32
CA ALA A 256 6.93 -11.65 -4.78
C ALA A 256 7.29 -11.42 -6.26
N TYR A 257 8.53 -11.72 -6.65
CA TYR A 257 8.98 -11.65 -8.03
C TYR A 257 8.14 -12.53 -8.97
N ALA A 258 7.86 -13.78 -8.58
CA ALA A 258 7.06 -14.70 -9.38
C ALA A 258 5.60 -14.23 -9.55
N ALA A 259 5.00 -13.72 -8.47
CA ALA A 259 3.65 -13.15 -8.48
C ALA A 259 3.58 -11.92 -9.40
N LEU A 260 4.48 -10.95 -9.22
CA LEU A 260 4.51 -9.73 -10.02
C LEU A 260 4.82 -9.99 -11.49
N THR A 261 5.68 -10.95 -11.81
CA THR A 261 5.93 -11.38 -13.20
C THR A 261 4.65 -11.82 -13.89
N THR A 262 3.80 -12.56 -13.17
CA THR A 262 2.52 -13.03 -13.70
C THR A 262 1.52 -11.89 -13.85
N MET A 263 1.42 -11.01 -12.86
CA MET A 263 0.47 -9.89 -12.87
C MET A 263 0.83 -8.82 -13.89
N LEU A 264 2.11 -8.41 -13.98
CA LEU A 264 2.58 -7.47 -15.00
C LEU A 264 2.28 -7.97 -16.42
N ARG A 265 2.44 -9.27 -16.67
CA ARG A 265 2.08 -9.86 -17.97
C ARG A 265 0.58 -9.71 -18.26
N ARG A 266 -0.28 -9.93 -17.26
CA ARG A 266 -1.74 -9.77 -17.40
C ARG A 266 -2.12 -8.31 -17.66
N VAL A 267 -1.58 -7.38 -16.87
CA VAL A 267 -1.84 -5.94 -17.01
C VAL A 267 -1.38 -5.42 -18.38
N LYS A 268 -0.19 -5.81 -18.85
CA LYS A 268 0.31 -5.43 -20.18
C LYS A 268 -0.55 -6.02 -21.29
N LYS A 269 -1.01 -7.28 -21.16
CA LYS A 269 -1.91 -7.89 -22.14
C LYS A 269 -3.27 -7.19 -22.19
N ALA A 270 -3.86 -6.85 -21.04
CA ALA A 270 -5.11 -6.13 -20.96
C ALA A 270 -5.00 -4.75 -21.64
N GLY A 271 -3.91 -4.01 -21.38
CA GLY A 271 -3.67 -2.71 -22.03
C GLY A 271 -3.44 -2.79 -23.55
N LEU A 272 -2.89 -3.91 -24.07
CA LEU A 272 -2.75 -4.13 -25.51
C LEU A 272 -4.09 -4.46 -26.20
N SER A 273 -4.99 -5.18 -25.51
CA SER A 273 -6.33 -5.50 -26.04
C SER A 273 -7.23 -4.27 -26.18
N THR A 274 -6.98 -3.20 -25.41
CA THR A 274 -7.69 -1.92 -25.53
C THR A 274 -7.19 -1.04 -26.69
N ALA A 275 -6.05 -1.38 -27.31
CA ALA A 275 -5.38 -0.56 -28.32
C ALA A 275 -5.61 -1.04 -29.78
N GLU A 276 -6.34 -2.14 -30.00
CA GLU A 276 -6.73 -2.54 -31.37
C GLU A 276 -7.82 -1.57 -31.88
N PRO A 277 -7.57 -0.83 -32.99
CA PRO A 277 -8.61 0.00 -33.58
C PRO A 277 -9.70 -0.93 -34.12
N ILE A 278 -10.95 -0.65 -33.74
CA ILE A 278 -12.14 -1.22 -34.37
C ILE A 278 -11.97 -1.03 -35.88
N LYS A 279 -11.71 -2.12 -36.61
CA LYS A 279 -11.81 -2.14 -38.08
C LYS A 279 -13.25 -1.78 -38.41
N ARG A 280 -13.50 -0.51 -38.75
CA ARG A 280 -14.75 -0.10 -39.37
C ARG A 280 -14.93 -0.95 -40.62
N LEU A 281 -15.93 -1.82 -40.62
CA LEU A 281 -16.42 -2.41 -41.86
C LEU A 281 -16.78 -1.26 -42.81
N PRO A 282 -16.40 -1.33 -44.10
CA PRO A 282 -16.73 -0.27 -45.03
C PRO A 282 -18.26 -0.16 -45.13
N ALA A 283 -18.75 1.06 -44.92
CA ALA A 283 -20.15 1.40 -45.08
C ALA A 283 -20.60 1.01 -46.49
N GLY A 284 -21.60 0.13 -46.58
CA GLY A 284 -22.28 -0.14 -47.84
C GLY A 284 -22.97 1.14 -48.31
N ASN A 285 -22.66 1.57 -49.54
CA ASN A 285 -23.36 2.65 -50.20
C ASN A 285 -24.87 2.35 -50.27
N PRO A 286 -25.74 3.26 -49.83
CA PRO A 286 -27.15 3.22 -50.16
C PRO A 286 -27.39 4.14 -51.34
N ASP A 287 -27.35 3.63 -52.57
CA ASP A 287 -28.06 4.25 -53.69
C ASP A 287 -28.09 3.32 -54.91
N GLY A 288 -29.30 2.90 -55.28
CA GLY A 288 -29.58 2.02 -56.42
C GLY A 288 -31.02 1.55 -56.40
N GLN A 289 -31.90 2.37 -56.99
CA GLN A 289 -33.36 2.21 -57.11
C GLN A 289 -33.84 0.80 -57.57
N PRO A 290 -35.09 0.44 -57.25
CA PRO A 290 -35.70 -0.82 -57.69
C PRO A 290 -36.20 -0.70 -59.13
N VAL A 291 -35.77 -1.62 -60.01
CA VAL A 291 -36.44 -1.85 -61.30
C VAL A 291 -37.32 -3.08 -61.16
N ASN A 292 -38.63 -2.83 -61.12
CA ASN A 292 -39.67 -3.80 -61.41
C ASN A 292 -39.62 -4.18 -62.89
N THR A 293 -39.51 -5.48 -63.19
CA THR A 293 -40.13 -6.05 -64.40
C THR A 293 -40.66 -7.45 -64.09
N HIS A 294 -41.98 -7.55 -64.22
CA HIS A 294 -42.80 -8.75 -64.29
C HIS A 294 -42.44 -9.64 -65.49
N THR A 295 -43.14 -10.79 -65.56
CA THR A 295 -43.37 -11.72 -66.70
C THR A 295 -42.29 -12.82 -66.85
N SER A 296 -42.55 -14.12 -66.90
CA SER A 296 -43.79 -14.91 -66.88
C SER A 296 -43.50 -16.38 -66.53
N LYS A 297 -44.53 -17.08 -66.03
CA LYS A 297 -44.65 -18.55 -65.96
C LYS A 297 -44.89 -19.16 -67.35
N GLU A 298 -44.39 -20.38 -67.59
CA GLU A 298 -45.01 -21.53 -68.30
C GLU A 298 -43.96 -22.66 -68.35
N PHE A 299 -44.12 -23.81 -67.66
CA PHE A 299 -44.86 -25.02 -68.07
C PHE A 299 -44.60 -25.47 -69.52
N HIS A 300 -43.60 -26.34 -69.72
CA HIS A 300 -43.82 -27.71 -70.20
C HIS A 300 -42.63 -28.62 -69.91
#